data_AF-A0A354P5Y3-F1
#
_entry.id   AF-A0A354P5Y3-F1
#
_cell.length_a   1.000
_cell.length_b   1.000
_cell.length_c   1.000
_cell.angle_alpha   90.00
_cell.angle_beta   90.00
_cell.angle_gamma   90.00
#
_symmetry.space_group_name_H-M   'P 1'
#
loop_
_entity.id
_entity.type
_entity.pdbx_description
1 polymer ?
#
loop_
_entity_poly.entity_id
_entity_poly.type
_entity_poly.pdbx_seq_one_letter_code
_entity_poly.pdbx_strand_id
1 'polypeptide(L)' 'MSHVVQIQTQVRSAAAVRAGCKRLGLDEPVEGEVKLFTETVLGLAVRLRDWRYPVVFNVTTGESK' A
#
# COMPACT_ATOMS: atom_id res chain seq x y z
N MET A 1 -9.94 13.66 29.06
CA MET A 1 -10.68 12.65 28.28
C MET A 1 -10.13 12.69 26.86
N SER A 2 -9.53 11.60 26.37
CA SER A 2 -9.03 11.50 24.99
C SER A 2 -9.88 10.46 24.26
N HIS A 3 -10.51 10.85 23.16
CA HIS A 3 -11.20 9.93 22.27
C HIS A 3 -10.31 9.70 21.06
N VAL A 4 -9.95 8.43 20.81
CA VAL A 4 -9.26 8.04 19.57
C VAL A 4 -10.33 7.60 18.58
N VAL A 5 -10.31 8.22 17.40
CA VAL A 5 -11.15 7.82 16.27
C VAL A 5 -10.30 7.01 15.30
N GLN A 6 -10.80 5.84 14.90
CA GLN A 6 -10.17 5.01 13.88
C GLN A 6 -10.97 5.08 12.59
N ILE A 7 -10.29 5.35 11.48
CA ILE A 7 -10.87 5.31 10.13
C ILE A 7 -10.16 4.21 9.35
N GLN A 8 -10.93 3.26 8.84
CA GLN A 8 -10.44 2.19 7.99
C GLN A 8 -10.80 2.47 6.53
N THR A 9 -9.82 2.38 5.64
CA THR A 9 -9.99 2.58 4.20
C THR A 9 -9.66 1.29 3.46
N GLN A 10 -10.31 1.06 2.31
CA GLN A 10 -10.03 -0.09 1.46
C GLN A 10 -9.64 0.33 0.04
N VAL A 11 -8.63 -0.33 -0.52
CA VAL A 11 -8.11 -0.07 -1.88
C VAL A 11 -8.23 -1.35 -2.70
N ARG A 12 -9.19 -1.38 -3.64
CA ARG A 12 -9.54 -2.60 -4.41
C ARG A 12 -9.21 -2.54 -5.91
N SER A 13 -8.52 -1.50 -6.36
CA SER A 13 -8.22 -1.30 -7.78
C SER A 13 -6.74 -1.04 -8.01
N ALA A 14 -6.05 -2.00 -8.61
CA ALA A 14 -4.65 -1.86 -9.01
C ALA A 14 -4.46 -0.70 -10.01
N ALA A 15 -5.43 -0.48 -10.91
CA ALA A 15 -5.38 0.63 -11.85
C ALA A 15 -5.46 2.00 -11.14
N ALA A 16 -6.29 2.11 -10.09
CA ALA A 16 -6.36 3.33 -9.29
C ALA A 16 -5.06 3.59 -8.52
N VAL A 17 -4.43 2.54 -7.97
CA VAL A 17 -3.11 2.64 -7.32
C VAL A 17 -2.05 3.15 -8.29
N ARG A 18 -1.98 2.56 -9.50
CA ARG A 18 -1.07 3.01 -10.57
C ARG A 18 -1.29 4.48 -10.95
N ALA A 19 -2.54 4.88 -11.17
CA ALA A 19 -2.88 6.28 -11.45
C ALA A 19 -2.47 7.22 -10.30
N GLY A 20 -2.62 6.76 -9.05
CA GLY A 20 -2.15 7.47 -7.87
C GLY A 20 -0.64 7.65 -7.85
N CYS A 21 0.13 6.59 -8.11
CA CYS A 21 1.59 6.63 -8.18
C CYS A 21 2.06 7.62 -9.24
N LYS A 22 1.49 7.54 -10.45
CA LYS A 22 1.76 8.50 -11.54
C LYS A 22 1.49 9.94 -11.12
N ARG A 23 0.34 10.22 -10.49
CA ARG A 23 -0.04 11.57 -10.04
C ARG A 23 0.92 12.12 -8.99
N LEU A 24 1.43 11.25 -8.12
CA LEU A 24 2.35 11.61 -7.04
C LEU A 24 3.83 11.59 -7.46
N GLY A 25 4.13 11.20 -8.70
CA GLY A 25 5.51 11.03 -9.18
C GLY A 25 6.27 9.98 -8.36
N LEU A 26 5.60 8.86 -8.10
CA LEU A 26 6.20 7.66 -7.50
C LEU A 26 6.50 6.64 -8.61
N ASP A 27 7.38 5.71 -8.31
CA ASP A 27 7.64 4.57 -9.18
C ASP A 27 6.37 3.72 -9.38
N GLU A 28 6.31 3.01 -10.51
CA GLU A 28 5.20 2.11 -10.82
C GLU A 28 5.13 0.99 -9.76
N PRO A 29 3.93 0.68 -9.23
CA PRO A 29 3.80 -0.36 -8.23
C PRO A 29 4.03 -1.76 -8.80
N VAL A 30 4.65 -2.62 -7.99
CA VAL A 30 5.07 -3.97 -8.42
C VAL A 30 4.27 -5.04 -7.67
N GLU A 31 3.68 -5.98 -8.40
CA GLU A 31 2.99 -7.13 -7.83
C GLU A 31 4.01 -8.19 -7.40
N GLY A 32 3.92 -8.70 -6.17
CA GLY A 32 4.78 -9.81 -5.72
C GLY A 32 4.83 -10.01 -4.21
N GLU A 33 5.69 -10.93 -3.80
CA GLU A 33 6.00 -11.14 -2.38
C GLU A 33 7.01 -10.09 -1.90
N VAL A 34 6.68 -9.43 -0.79
CA VAL A 34 7.47 -8.35 -0.21
C VAL A 34 7.82 -8.69 1.22
N LYS A 35 9.12 -8.72 1.52
CA LYS A 35 9.60 -8.80 2.90
C LYS A 35 9.46 -7.44 3.58
N LEU A 36 8.51 -7.34 4.50
CA LEU A 36 8.41 -6.25 5.47
C LEU A 36 9.32 -6.56 6.67
N PHE A 37 9.22 -5.74 7.72
CA PHE A 37 10.09 -5.81 8.90
C PHE A 37 10.27 -7.25 9.43
N THR A 38 9.17 -7.94 9.76
CA THR A 38 9.20 -9.33 10.26
C THR A 38 8.44 -10.30 9.37
N GLU A 39 7.45 -9.83 8.61
CA GLU A 39 6.59 -10.68 7.78
C GLU A 39 6.88 -10.53 6.28
N THR A 40 6.51 -11.55 5.50
CA THR A 40 6.47 -11.49 4.04
C THR A 40 5.01 -11.50 3.61
N VAL A 41 4.62 -10.56 2.76
CA VAL A 41 3.23 -10.39 2.32
C VAL A 41 3.16 -10.36 0.80
N LEU A 42 2.08 -10.90 0.23
CA LEU A 42 1.79 -10.86 -1.19
C LEU A 42 0.88 -9.69 -1.51
N GLY A 43 1.21 -8.90 -2.54
CA GLY A 43 0.30 -7.91 -3.10
C GLY A 43 1.00 -6.88 -3.98
N LEU A 44 0.33 -5.74 -4.16
CA LEU A 44 0.79 -4.63 -4.99
C LEU A 44 1.62 -3.65 -4.14
N ALA A 45 2.93 -3.67 -4.32
CA ALA A 45 3.88 -2.86 -3.56
C ALA A 45 4.03 -1.45 -4.13
N VAL A 46 3.85 -0.43 -3.29
CA VAL A 46 4.07 0.98 -3.61
C VAL A 46 5.24 1.51 -2.79
N ARG A 47 6.29 2.00 -3.48
CA ARG A 47 7.44 2.62 -2.83
C ARG A 47 7.14 4.10 -2.56
N LEU A 48 6.82 4.43 -1.31
CA LEU A 48 6.71 5.81 -0.88
C LEU A 48 8.10 6.43 -0.69
N ARG A 49 8.20 7.74 -0.95
CA ARG A 49 9.42 8.52 -0.76
C ARG A 49 9.84 8.48 0.70
N ASP A 50 11.12 8.24 0.95
CA ASP A 50 11.74 8.24 2.28
C ASP A 50 11.23 7.18 3.26
N TRP A 51 10.36 6.26 2.81
CA TRP A 51 9.94 5.13 3.64
C TRP A 51 10.99 4.02 3.61
N ARG A 52 11.10 3.23 4.67
CA ARG A 52 12.03 2.09 4.69
C ARG A 52 11.48 0.88 3.93
N TYR A 53 10.18 0.63 4.08
CA TYR A 53 9.46 -0.46 3.43
C TYR A 53 8.38 0.11 2.53
N PRO A 54 8.02 -0.58 1.43
CA PRO A 54 6.86 -0.20 0.63
C PRO A 54 5.57 -0.45 1.41
N VAL A 55 4.50 0.24 1.02
CA VAL A 55 3.14 -0.14 1.40
C VAL A 55 2.67 -1.22 0.45
N VAL A 56 2.08 -2.29 0.96
CA VAL A 56 1.58 -3.40 0.13
C VAL A 56 0.06 -3.42 0.17
N PHE A 57 -0.57 -3.20 -0.98
CA PHE A 57 -2.01 -3.26 -1.13
C PHE A 57 -2.44 -4.65 -1.57
N ASN A 58 -3.33 -5.29 -0.81
CA ASN A 58 -4.07 -6.45 -1.28
C ASN A 58 -5.37 -5.96 -1.93
N VAL A 59 -5.40 -5.88 -3.25
CA VAL A 59 -6.55 -5.34 -3.99
C VAL A 59 -7.77 -6.28 -3.97
N THR A 60 -7.59 -7.55 -3.61
CA THR A 60 -8.69 -8.52 -3.45
C THR A 60 -9.44 -8.30 -2.14
N THR A 61 -8.72 -8.17 -1.01
CA THR A 61 -9.33 -7.92 0.31
C THR A 61 -9.63 -6.43 0.53
N GLY A 62 -8.89 -5.56 -0.15
CA GLY A 62 -8.92 -4.11 0.04
C GLY A 62 -7.96 -3.61 1.13
N GLU A 63 -7.24 -4.50 1.81
CA GLU A 63 -6.38 -4.14 2.94
C GLU A 63 -5.01 -3.64 2.50
N SER A 64 -4.34 -2.88 3.36
CA SER A 64 -2.97 -2.39 3.17
C SER A 64 -2.10 -2.77 4.35
N LYS A 65 -0.86 -3.16 4.09
CA LYS A 65 0.16 -3.45 5.10
C LYS A 65 1.42 -2.63 4.90
#